data_AF-A0A7C6XZ23-F1
#
_entry.id   AF-A0A7C6XZ23-F1
#
_cell.length_a   1.000
_cell.length_b   1.000
_cell.length_c   1.000
_cell.angle_alpha   90.00
_cell.angle_beta   90.00
_cell.angle_gamma   90.00
#
_symmetry.space_group_name_H-M   'P 1'
#
loop_
_entity.id
_entity.type
_entity.pdbx_description
1 polymer ?
#
loop_
_entity_poly.entity_id
_entity_poly.type
_entity_poly.pdbx_seq_one_letter_code
_entity_poly.pdbx_strand_id
1 'polypeptide(L)'
;MGCGTISGIYLQNSKLFDAFDIVAVADTRLNAAQARADEYGVAKAYTPEQLLADPDVELVINLTPHHAHGPVALSILEAGKHVYNEKPLAVYREEAQKMFAAAEARNLLIGCAPD
;
A
#
# COMPACT_ATOMS: atom_id res chain seq x y z
N MET A 1 0.84 -2.86 1.76
CA MET A 1 2.32 -2.97 1.70
C MET A 1 2.90 -2.35 2.95
N GLY A 2 3.81 -3.05 3.64
CA GLY A 2 4.26 -2.70 4.99
C GLY A 2 3.50 -3.51 6.04
N CYS A 3 4.15 -4.52 6.61
CA CYS A 3 3.58 -5.44 7.61
C CYS A 3 4.11 -5.14 9.02
N GLY A 4 4.35 -3.85 9.31
CA GLY A 4 4.72 -3.36 10.64
C GLY A 4 3.50 -3.23 11.57
N THR A 5 3.69 -2.61 12.72
CA THR A 5 2.68 -2.49 13.79
C THR A 5 1.32 -1.96 13.30
N ILE A 6 1.33 -0.92 12.47
CA ILE A 6 0.10 -0.27 12.00
C ILE A 6 -0.75 -1.18 11.09
N SER A 7 -0.13 -2.14 10.38
CA SER A 7 -0.85 -3.04 9.48
C SER A 7 -1.96 -3.83 10.17
N GLY A 8 -1.77 -4.19 11.45
CA GLY A 8 -2.78 -4.91 12.21
C GLY A 8 -4.09 -4.13 12.40
N ILE A 9 -4.01 -2.79 12.51
CA ILE A 9 -5.21 -1.93 12.65
C ILE A 9 -5.99 -1.95 11.33
N TYR A 10 -5.32 -1.82 10.19
CA TYR A 10 -5.94 -1.86 8.87
C TYR A 10 -6.56 -3.24 8.58
N LEU A 11 -5.84 -4.32 8.87
CA LEU A 11 -6.31 -5.69 8.65
C LEU A 11 -7.46 -6.09 9.57
N GLN A 12 -7.49 -5.56 10.80
CA GLN A 12 -8.59 -5.81 11.72
C GLN A 12 -9.84 -5.02 11.30
N ASN A 13 -9.67 -3.74 10.96
CA ASN A 13 -10.78 -2.85 10.66
C ASN A 13 -11.32 -3.00 9.24
N SER A 14 -10.55 -3.58 8.31
CA SER A 14 -11.04 -3.87 6.94
C SER A 14 -12.32 -4.71 6.96
N LYS A 15 -12.45 -5.60 7.95
CA LYS A 15 -13.64 -6.45 8.17
C LYS A 15 -14.93 -5.67 8.48
N LEU A 16 -14.83 -4.36 8.70
CA LEU A 16 -15.98 -3.48 8.97
C LEU A 16 -16.56 -2.87 7.68
N PHE A 17 -15.90 -3.07 6.53
CA PHE A 17 -16.26 -2.41 5.27
C PHE A 17 -16.45 -3.45 4.17
N ASP A 18 -17.57 -3.38 3.46
CA ASP A 18 -17.84 -4.21 2.27
C ASP A 18 -17.34 -3.55 0.96
N ALA A 19 -16.71 -2.37 1.07
CA ALA A 19 -16.31 -1.58 -0.08
C ALA A 19 -15.01 -2.07 -0.75
N PHE A 20 -14.25 -2.96 -0.10
CA PHE A 20 -13.00 -3.49 -0.59
C PHE A 20 -12.65 -4.82 0.07
N ASP A 21 -11.84 -5.63 -0.61
CA ASP A 21 -11.28 -6.87 -0.10
C ASP A 21 -9.77 -6.75 0.13
N ILE A 22 -9.26 -7.32 1.23
CA ILE A 22 -7.81 -7.49 1.41
C ILE A 22 -7.39 -8.81 0.77
N VAL A 23 -6.91 -8.74 -0.48
CA VAL A 23 -6.49 -9.93 -1.24
C VAL A 23 -5.05 -10.38 -0.94
N ALA A 24 -4.20 -9.46 -0.49
CA ALA A 24 -2.78 -9.72 -0.24
C ALA A 24 -2.17 -8.78 0.80
N VAL A 25 -1.12 -9.25 1.47
CA VAL A 25 -0.18 -8.42 2.25
C VAL A 25 1.22 -8.55 1.68
N ALA A 26 2.03 -7.50 1.84
CA ALA A 26 3.40 -7.50 1.34
C ALA A 26 4.35 -6.71 2.24
N ASP A 27 5.59 -7.16 2.32
CA ASP A 27 6.69 -6.52 3.06
C ASP A 27 8.01 -6.88 2.38
N THR A 28 9.03 -6.02 2.48
CA THR A 28 10.39 -6.35 2.00
C THR A 28 10.98 -7.54 2.76
N ARG A 29 10.48 -7.81 3.97
CA ARG A 29 10.75 -9.01 4.74
C ARG A 29 9.59 -9.98 4.55
N LEU A 30 9.75 -10.93 3.63
CA LEU A 30 8.69 -11.88 3.27
C LEU A 30 8.12 -12.64 4.49
N ASN A 31 8.95 -12.95 5.49
CA ASN A 31 8.49 -13.59 6.72
C ASN A 31 7.50 -12.72 7.53
N ALA A 32 7.64 -11.39 7.51
CA ALA A 32 6.71 -10.48 8.17
C ALA A 32 5.37 -10.43 7.43
N ALA A 33 5.40 -10.47 6.09
CA ALA A 33 4.19 -10.59 5.29
C ALA A 33 3.47 -11.92 5.55
N GLN A 34 4.21 -13.03 5.59
CA GLN A 34 3.63 -14.35 5.89
C GLN A 34 3.01 -14.39 7.29
N ALA A 35 3.70 -13.88 8.31
CA ALA A 35 3.18 -13.83 9.67
C ALA A 35 1.87 -13.00 9.77
N ARG A 36 1.78 -11.86 9.07
CA ARG A 36 0.53 -11.07 9.03
C ARG A 36 -0.57 -11.77 8.24
N ALA A 37 -0.23 -12.44 7.14
CA ALA A 37 -1.20 -13.20 6.36
C ALA A 37 -1.82 -14.32 7.21
N ASP A 38 -1.00 -15.09 7.91
CA ASP A 38 -1.43 -16.18 8.79
C ASP A 38 -2.28 -15.65 9.96
N GLU A 39 -1.89 -14.53 10.57
CA GLU A 39 -2.59 -13.94 11.71
C GLU A 39 -4.00 -13.43 11.37
N TYR A 40 -4.19 -12.86 10.18
CA TYR A 40 -5.46 -12.24 9.77
C TYR A 40 -6.25 -13.06 8.75
N GLY A 41 -5.71 -14.19 8.28
CA GLY A 41 -6.33 -15.05 7.28
C GLY A 41 -6.31 -14.44 5.86
N VAL A 42 -5.27 -13.70 5.51
CA VAL A 42 -5.10 -13.14 4.15
C VAL A 42 -4.50 -14.20 3.24
N ALA A 43 -5.08 -14.42 2.07
CA ALA A 43 -4.72 -15.55 1.20
C ALA A 43 -3.29 -15.46 0.61
N LYS A 44 -2.80 -14.25 0.34
CA LYS A 44 -1.53 -14.02 -0.36
C LYS A 44 -0.56 -13.21 0.52
N ALA A 45 0.67 -13.70 0.66
CA ALA A 45 1.79 -12.98 1.26
C ALA A 45 2.90 -12.80 0.21
N TYR A 46 3.32 -11.55 -0.01
CA TYR A 46 4.16 -11.18 -1.14
C TYR A 46 5.39 -10.36 -0.76
N THR A 47 6.40 -10.39 -1.64
CA THR A 47 7.36 -9.27 -1.75
C THR A 47 6.67 -8.06 -2.40
N PRO A 48 7.22 -6.84 -2.28
CA PRO A 48 6.66 -5.67 -2.98
C PRO A 48 6.53 -5.90 -4.49
N GLU A 49 7.52 -6.52 -5.13
CA GLU A 49 7.53 -6.77 -6.56
C GLU A 49 6.41 -7.71 -6.99
N GLN A 50 6.16 -8.78 -6.21
CA GLN A 50 5.06 -9.70 -6.45
C GLN A 50 3.70 -9.00 -6.31
N LEU A 51 3.53 -8.16 -5.28
CA LEU A 51 2.29 -7.39 -5.09
C LEU A 51 2.04 -6.42 -6.27
N LEU A 52 3.10 -5.75 -6.74
CA LEU A 52 2.99 -4.80 -7.86
C LEU A 52 2.73 -5.49 -9.21
N ALA A 53 3.14 -6.75 -9.37
CA ALA A 53 2.89 -7.54 -10.57
C ALA A 53 1.53 -8.24 -10.58
N ASP A 54 0.84 -8.35 -9.44
CA ASP A 54 -0.44 -9.06 -9.35
C ASP A 54 -1.57 -8.26 -10.02
N PRO A 55 -2.19 -8.76 -11.10
CA PRO A 55 -3.28 -8.07 -11.79
C PRO A 55 -4.56 -7.96 -10.97
N ASP A 56 -4.73 -8.78 -9.92
CA ASP A 56 -5.90 -8.74 -9.03
C ASP A 56 -5.83 -7.58 -8.02
N VAL A 57 -4.68 -6.88 -7.91
CA VAL A 57 -4.49 -5.78 -6.97
C VAL A 57 -4.75 -4.44 -7.64
N GLU A 58 -5.88 -3.81 -7.33
CA GLU A 58 -6.30 -2.51 -7.89
C GLU A 58 -5.75 -1.31 -7.10
N LEU A 59 -5.65 -1.45 -5.77
CA LEU A 59 -5.23 -0.41 -4.84
C LEU A 59 -4.22 -0.96 -3.82
N VAL A 60 -3.20 -0.16 -3.50
CA VAL A 60 -2.23 -0.50 -2.44
C VAL A 60 -2.32 0.50 -1.29
N ILE A 61 -2.61 -0.02 -0.10
CA ILE A 61 -2.41 0.71 1.16
C ILE A 61 -0.92 0.66 1.52
N ASN A 62 -0.26 1.81 1.50
CA ASN A 62 1.16 1.96 1.79
C ASN A 62 1.38 2.35 3.25
N LEU A 63 1.84 1.39 4.03
CA LEU A 63 2.13 1.47 5.47
C LEU A 63 3.64 1.38 5.75
N THR A 64 4.45 1.82 4.79
CA THR A 64 5.91 1.81 4.94
C THR A 64 6.37 2.91 5.91
N PRO A 65 7.65 2.93 6.36
CA PRO A 65 8.15 4.04 7.16
C PRO A 65 8.10 5.36 6.38
N HIS A 66 7.95 6.50 7.08
CA HIS A 66 7.72 7.81 6.45
C HIS A 66 8.66 8.13 5.27
N HIS A 67 9.97 7.89 5.42
CA HIS A 67 10.97 8.18 4.37
C HIS A 67 10.74 7.40 3.06
N ALA A 68 9.98 6.31 3.11
CA ALA A 68 9.68 5.48 1.96
C ALA A 68 8.31 5.80 1.32
N HIS A 69 7.46 6.63 1.95
CA HIS A 69 6.11 6.91 1.47
C HIS A 69 6.08 7.41 0.02
N GLY A 70 6.90 8.42 -0.31
CA GLY A 70 6.97 9.00 -1.64
C GLY A 70 7.50 8.01 -2.69
N PRO A 71 8.71 7.46 -2.52
CA PRO A 71 9.29 6.50 -3.47
C PRO A 71 8.43 5.25 -3.68
N VAL A 72 7.83 4.70 -2.62
CA VAL A 72 6.96 3.52 -2.70
C VAL A 72 5.62 3.85 -3.35
N ALA A 73 5.02 5.01 -3.03
CA ALA A 73 3.79 5.41 -3.71
C ALA A 73 4.00 5.63 -5.21
N LEU A 74 5.15 6.19 -5.60
CA LEU A 74 5.49 6.33 -7.01
C LEU A 74 5.62 4.97 -7.70
N SER A 75 6.27 3.98 -7.09
CA SER A 75 6.37 2.65 -7.70
C SER A 75 5.02 1.93 -7.81
N ILE A 76 4.13 2.13 -6.84
CA ILE A 76 2.74 1.65 -6.89
C ILE A 76 1.98 2.27 -8.07
N LEU A 77 2.07 3.60 -8.23
CA LEU A 77 1.42 4.32 -9.33
C LEU A 77 2.01 3.92 -10.69
N GLU A 78 3.33 3.75 -10.78
CA GLU A 78 4.01 3.29 -12.00
C GLU A 78 3.60 1.88 -12.40
N ALA A 79 3.28 1.02 -11.43
CA ALA A 79 2.70 -0.31 -11.64
C ALA A 79 1.21 -0.28 -12.03
N GLY A 80 0.61 0.91 -12.20
CA GLY A 80 -0.78 1.06 -12.64
C GLY A 80 -1.81 0.87 -11.53
N LYS A 81 -1.42 1.02 -10.26
CA LYS A 81 -2.31 0.77 -9.11
C LYS A 81 -2.62 2.06 -8.37
N HIS A 82 -3.84 2.18 -7.85
CA HIS A 82 -4.19 3.27 -6.93
C HIS A 82 -3.37 3.17 -5.65
N VAL A 83 -3.14 4.30 -4.97
CA VAL A 83 -2.37 4.33 -3.73
C VAL A 83 -3.11 5.06 -2.61
N TYR A 84 -3.09 4.47 -1.42
CA TYR A 84 -3.50 5.12 -0.19
C TYR A 84 -2.33 5.10 0.80
N ASN A 85 -1.73 6.26 1.06
CA ASN A 85 -0.61 6.35 2.00
C ASN A 85 -1.11 6.51 3.45
N GLU A 86 -0.38 5.92 4.39
CA GLU A 86 -0.39 6.44 5.76
C GLU A 86 0.18 7.85 5.80
N LYS A 87 -0.16 8.62 6.83
CA LYS A 87 0.37 9.98 6.99
C LYS A 87 1.85 9.93 7.37
N PRO A 88 2.67 10.90 6.93
CA PRO A 88 2.34 11.98 5.98
C PRO A 88 2.25 11.47 4.53
N LEU A 89 1.52 12.16 3.63
CA LEU A 89 1.41 11.76 2.21
C LEU A 89 2.78 11.47 1.57
N ALA A 90 3.74 12.37 1.77
CA ALA A 90 5.16 12.18 1.48
C ALA A 90 5.96 13.08 2.43
N VAL A 91 7.24 12.78 2.64
CA VAL A 91 8.11 13.63 3.49
C VAL A 91 8.52 14.89 2.73
N TYR A 92 8.77 14.76 1.42
CA TYR A 92 9.21 15.86 0.57
C TYR A 92 8.10 16.28 -0.39
N ARG A 93 7.94 17.59 -0.58
CA ARG A 93 6.93 18.15 -1.48
C ARG A 93 7.15 17.71 -2.93
N GLU A 94 8.40 17.62 -3.35
CA GLU A 94 8.80 17.21 -4.70
C GLU A 94 8.37 15.77 -5.00
N GLU A 95 8.38 14.89 -4.00
CA GLU A 95 7.89 13.52 -4.13
C GLU A 95 6.38 13.49 -4.29
N ALA A 96 5.65 14.26 -3.47
CA ALA A 96 4.20 14.38 -3.61
C ALA A 96 3.81 14.91 -5.00
N GLN A 97 4.52 15.92 -5.53
CA GLN A 97 4.29 16.43 -6.88
C GLN A 97 4.48 15.37 -7.95
N LYS A 98 5.54 14.56 -7.84
CA LYS A 98 5.77 13.43 -8.77
C LYS A 98 4.66 12.38 -8.69
N MET A 99 4.18 12.08 -7.48
CA MET A 99 3.06 11.16 -7.28
C MET A 99 1.80 11.67 -8.01
N PHE A 100 1.40 12.93 -7.79
CA PHE A 100 0.22 13.49 -8.46
C PHE A 100 0.35 13.47 -9.98
N ALA A 101 1.51 13.86 -10.52
CA ALA A 101 1.76 13.80 -11.97
C ALA A 101 1.69 12.36 -12.51
N ALA A 102 2.25 11.38 -11.79
CA ALA A 102 2.21 9.98 -12.19
C ALA A 102 0.80 9.40 -12.18
N ALA A 103 0.00 9.79 -11.17
CA ALA A 103 -1.39 9.39 -11.03
C ALA A 103 -2.28 10.00 -12.12
N GLU A 104 -2.15 11.30 -12.39
CA GLU A 104 -2.88 11.99 -13.47
C GLU A 104 -2.59 11.35 -14.83
N ALA A 105 -1.31 11.09 -15.14
CA ALA A 105 -0.91 10.48 -16.40
C ALA A 105 -1.46 9.06 -16.63
N ARG A 106 -1.90 8.38 -15.57
CA ARG A 106 -2.41 7.00 -15.60
C ARG A 106 -3.87 6.89 -15.19
N ASN A 107 -4.55 8.02 -14.95
CA ASN A 107 -5.91 8.08 -14.42
C ASN A 107 -6.08 7.27 -13.12
N LEU A 108 -5.13 7.43 -12.19
CA LEU A 108 -5.12 6.77 -10.88
C LEU A 108 -5.47 7.75 -9.76
N LEU A 109 -6.00 7.22 -8.67
CA LEU A 109 -6.32 7.97 -7.46
C LEU A 109 -5.20 7.87 -6.42
N ILE A 110 -5.05 8.94 -5.65
CA ILE A 110 -4.17 9.03 -4.48
C ILE A 110 -5.03 9.40 -3.27
N GLY A 111 -4.88 8.65 -2.19
CA GLY A 111 -5.43 8.97 -0.88
C GLY A 111 -4.35 9.03 0.19
N CYS A 112 -4.66 9.67 1.32
CA CYS A 112 -3.80 9.70 2.50
C CYS A 112 -4.66 9.66 3.77
N ALA A 113 -4.15 9.00 4.81
CA ALA A 113 -4.72 9.12 6.15
C ALA A 113 -4.72 10.59 6.60
N PRO A 114 -5.77 11.04 7.32
CA PRO A 114 -5.84 12.38 7.87
C PRO A 114 -4.82 12.56 9.02
N ASP A 115 -4.44 13.83 9.27
CA ASP A 115 -3.60 14.22 10.41
C ASP A 115 -4.34 14.17 11.76
#